data_AF-A0A087BGR5-F1
#
_entry.id   AF-A0A087BGR5-F1
#
_cell.length_a   1.000
_cell.length_b   1.000
_cell.length_c   1.000
_cell.angle_alpha   90.00
_cell.angle_beta   90.00
_cell.angle_gamma   90.00
#
_symmetry.space_group_name_H-M   'P 1'
#
loop_
_entity.id
_entity.type
_entity.pdbx_description
1 polymer ?
#
loop_
_entity_poly.entity_id
_entity_poly.type
_entity_poly.pdbx_seq_one_letter_code
_entity_poly.pdbx_strand_id
1 'polypeptide(L)'
;MFYLLLFIWCLIVAVGSAALAVMSAVDDARTAGHVRIRSVASCAFVILACFAFVSFAFDVFSEDWVDLADCIMAAFFSLVFSVGDWGVTRRSGRRIPGRVCLAASVVSALALIAAVAIYCAA
;
A
#
# COMPACT_ATOMS: atom_id res chain seq x y z
N MET A 1 -13.27 -15.86 6.00
CA MET A 1 -13.41 -15.16 4.70
C MET A 1 -12.91 -13.72 4.74
N PHE A 2 -13.30 -12.91 5.75
CA PHE A 2 -12.84 -11.51 5.89
C PHE A 2 -11.30 -11.38 5.88
N TYR A 3 -10.60 -12.17 6.71
CA TYR A 3 -9.13 -12.15 6.80
C TYR A 3 -8.42 -12.46 5.48
N LEU A 4 -8.91 -13.45 4.73
CA LEU A 4 -8.38 -13.78 3.41
C LEU A 4 -8.55 -12.62 2.41
N LEU A 5 -9.71 -11.95 2.42
CA LEU A 5 -9.94 -10.78 1.57
C LEU A 5 -9.02 -9.61 1.96
N LEU A 6 -8.78 -9.43 3.26
CA LEU A 6 -7.86 -8.40 3.75
C LEU A 6 -6.41 -8.70 3.35
N PHE A 7 -5.98 -9.96 3.40
CA PHE A 7 -4.66 -10.37 2.92
C PHE A 7 -4.48 -10.10 1.43
N ILE A 8 -5.44 -10.52 0.60
CA ILE A 8 -5.42 -10.25 -0.85
C ILE A 8 -5.38 -8.74 -1.11
N TRP A 9 -6.13 -7.95 -0.33
CA TRP A 9 -6.11 -6.50 -0.43
C TRP A 9 -4.73 -5.91 -0.11
N CYS A 10 -4.08 -6.37 0.97
CA CYS A 10 -2.73 -5.96 1.33
C CYS A 10 -1.73 -6.23 0.19
N LEU A 11 -1.83 -7.40 -0.45
CA LEU A 11 -1.00 -7.76 -1.61
C LEU A 11 -1.23 -6.81 -2.80
N ILE A 12 -2.49 -6.52 -3.13
CA ILE A 12 -2.85 -5.60 -4.22
C ILE A 12 -2.24 -4.21 -3.97
N VAL A 13 -2.37 -3.69 -2.75
CA VAL A 13 -1.81 -2.38 -2.37
C VAL A 13 -0.29 -2.41 -2.48
N ALA A 14 0.38 -3.40 -1.88
CA ALA A 14 1.84 -3.49 -1.90
C ALA A 14 2.42 -3.55 -3.31
N VAL A 15 1.85 -4.39 -4.17
CA VAL A 15 2.26 -4.51 -5.58
C VAL A 15 1.95 -3.23 -6.35
N GLY A 16 0.78 -2.63 -6.13
CA GLY A 16 0.40 -1.35 -6.74
C GLY A 16 1.37 -0.22 -6.39
N SER A 17 1.74 -0.09 -5.12
CA SER A 17 2.69 0.91 -4.64
C SER A 17 4.10 0.70 -5.21
N ALA A 18 4.57 -0.55 -5.27
CA ALA A 18 5.86 -0.87 -5.89
C ALA A 18 5.86 -0.51 -7.38
N ALA A 19 4.79 -0.84 -8.12
CA ALA A 19 4.64 -0.50 -9.52
C ALA A 19 4.61 1.02 -9.75
N LEU A 20 3.90 1.77 -8.90
CA LEU A 20 3.84 3.23 -8.96
C LEU A 20 5.20 3.89 -8.68
N ALA A 21 5.95 3.37 -7.71
CA ALA A 21 7.30 3.84 -7.43
C ALA A 21 8.25 3.64 -8.61
N VAL A 22 8.20 2.45 -9.25
CA VAL A 22 9.00 2.15 -10.45
C VAL A 22 8.61 3.06 -11.61
N MET A 23 7.30 3.22 -11.88
CA MET A 23 6.84 4.14 -12.92
C MET A 23 7.35 5.55 -12.66
N SER A 24 7.16 6.07 -11.45
CA SER A 24 7.61 7.43 -11.08
C SER A 24 9.11 7.62 -11.32
N ALA A 25 9.95 6.65 -10.96
CA ALA A 25 11.40 6.72 -11.18
C ALA A 25 11.76 6.70 -12.68
N VAL A 26 11.05 5.91 -13.48
CA VAL A 26 11.23 5.86 -14.94
C VAL A 26 10.85 7.19 -15.59
N ASP A 27 9.75 7.81 -15.16
CA ASP A 27 9.30 9.09 -15.70
C ASP A 27 10.24 10.25 -15.33
N ASP A 28 10.76 10.24 -14.11
CA ASP A 28 11.78 11.19 -13.66
C ASP A 28 13.03 11.09 -14.54
N ALA A 29 13.50 9.86 -14.80
CA ALA A 29 14.67 9.63 -15.64
C ALA A 29 14.46 10.09 -17.09
N ARG A 30 13.26 9.85 -17.65
CA ARG A 30 12.89 10.30 -19.00
C ARG A 30 12.84 11.82 -19.11
N THR A 31 12.31 12.49 -18.09
CA THR A 31 12.15 13.95 -18.10
C THR A 31 13.47 14.68 -17.89
N ALA A 32 14.35 14.13 -17.04
CA ALA A 32 15.64 14.75 -16.73
C ALA A 32 16.73 14.43 -17.77
N GLY A 33 16.54 13.41 -18.62
CA GLY A 33 17.56 12.89 -19.55
C GLY A 33 18.71 12.14 -18.87
N HIS A 34 18.64 11.94 -17.55
CA HIS A 34 19.59 11.18 -16.74
C HIS A 34 18.88 10.60 -15.51
N VAL A 35 19.41 9.48 -15.00
CA VAL A 35 18.89 8.86 -13.78
C VAL A 35 19.41 9.59 -12.55
N ARG A 36 18.52 10.18 -11.75
CA ARG A 36 18.89 10.80 -10.47
C ARG A 36 18.97 9.74 -9.38
N ILE A 37 20.13 9.63 -8.73
CA ILE A 37 20.37 8.68 -7.62
C ILE A 37 19.29 8.78 -6.54
N ARG A 38 18.83 10.01 -6.22
CA ARG A 38 17.77 10.24 -5.24
C ARG A 38 16.43 9.58 -5.62
N SER A 39 16.06 9.58 -6.91
CA SER A 39 14.81 8.98 -7.40
C SER A 39 14.87 7.44 -7.35
N VAL A 40 16.04 6.88 -7.67
CA VAL A 40 16.31 5.44 -7.54
C VAL A 40 16.27 5.01 -6.07
N ALA A 41 16.91 5.77 -5.18
CA ALA A 41 16.92 5.48 -3.74
C ALA A 41 15.51 5.52 -3.15
N SER A 42 14.67 6.50 -3.51
CA SER A 42 13.27 6.53 -3.08
C SER A 42 12.46 5.35 -3.62
N CYS A 43 12.68 4.95 -4.87
CA CYS A 43 12.01 3.79 -5.45
C CYS A 43 12.39 2.50 -4.71
N ALA A 44 13.69 2.28 -4.50
CA ALA A 44 14.20 1.14 -3.75
C ALA A 44 13.65 1.08 -2.32
N PHE A 45 13.55 2.24 -1.64
CA PHE A 45 12.97 2.32 -0.30
C PHE A 45 11.48 1.90 -0.30
N VAL A 46 10.68 2.37 -1.26
CA VAL A 46 9.27 1.99 -1.36
C VAL A 46 9.14 0.49 -1.63
N ILE A 47 9.95 -0.07 -2.53
CA ILE A 47 9.94 -1.51 -2.82
C ILE A 47 10.29 -2.31 -1.55
N LEU A 48 11.32 -1.92 -0.81
CA LEU A 48 11.69 -2.57 0.45
C LEU A 48 10.57 -2.47 1.49
N ALA A 49 9.91 -1.32 1.59
CA ALA A 49 8.75 -1.15 2.48
C ALA A 49 7.57 -2.04 2.06
N CYS A 50 7.29 -2.18 0.76
CA CYS A 50 6.29 -3.10 0.25
C CYS A 50 6.65 -4.56 0.56
N PHE A 51 7.91 -4.95 0.40
CA PHE A 51 8.37 -6.29 0.76
C PHE A 51 8.20 -6.57 2.26
N ALA A 52 8.63 -5.65 3.12
CA ALA A 52 8.47 -5.77 4.57
C ALA A 52 6.98 -5.89 4.94
N PHE A 53 6.12 -5.11 4.29
CA PHE A 53 4.68 -5.17 4.51
C PHE A 53 4.06 -6.51 4.06
N VAL A 54 4.47 -7.03 2.89
CA VAL A 54 4.01 -8.36 2.44
C VAL A 54 4.52 -9.47 3.37
N SER A 55 5.77 -9.39 3.83
CA SER A 55 6.32 -10.35 4.81
C SER A 55 5.53 -10.32 6.11
N PHE A 56 5.24 -9.13 6.64
CA PHE A 56 4.37 -8.96 7.81
C PHE A 56 2.97 -9.55 7.57
N ALA A 57 2.34 -9.22 6.44
CA ALA A 57 1.02 -9.76 6.13
C ALA A 57 1.06 -11.29 5.99
N PHE A 58 2.09 -11.84 5.34
CA PHE A 58 2.21 -13.29 5.20
C PHE A 58 2.34 -13.97 6.57
N ASP A 59 3.18 -13.44 7.46
CA ASP A 59 3.35 -13.94 8.83
C ASP A 59 1.99 -13.98 9.55
N VAL A 60 1.33 -12.83 9.64
CA VAL A 60 0.01 -12.64 10.30
C VAL A 60 -1.08 -13.57 9.76
N PHE A 61 -1.16 -13.72 8.43
CA PHE A 61 -2.24 -14.50 7.80
C PHE A 61 -1.88 -15.97 7.56
N SER A 62 -0.66 -16.39 7.91
CA SER A 62 -0.20 -17.79 7.84
C SER A 62 -0.41 -18.56 9.15
N GLU A 63 -0.61 -17.85 10.27
CA GLU A 63 -0.88 -18.47 11.56
C GLU A 63 -2.27 -19.11 11.62
N ASP A 64 -2.38 -20.18 12.42
CA ASP A 64 -3.65 -20.88 12.67
C ASP A 64 -4.69 -19.98 13.36
N TRP A 65 -4.23 -18.92 14.03
CA TRP A 65 -5.05 -17.94 14.75
C TRP A 65 -4.57 -16.53 14.38
N VAL A 66 -5.38 -15.80 13.62
CA VAL A 66 -5.04 -14.43 13.24
C VAL A 66 -5.47 -13.46 14.33
N ASP A 67 -4.53 -12.72 14.93
CA ASP A 67 -4.86 -11.65 15.86
C ASP A 67 -5.55 -10.48 15.11
N LEU A 68 -6.65 -10.02 15.67
CA LEU A 68 -7.41 -8.92 15.13
C LEU A 68 -6.63 -7.60 15.24
N ALA A 69 -5.74 -7.47 16.23
CA ALA A 69 -4.82 -6.35 16.35
C ALA A 69 -3.86 -6.25 15.14
N ASP A 70 -3.37 -7.40 14.66
CA ASP A 70 -2.51 -7.45 13.48
C ASP A 70 -3.26 -7.15 12.19
N CYS A 71 -4.54 -7.55 12.11
CA CYS A 71 -5.42 -7.15 11.00
C CYS A 71 -5.63 -5.64 10.94
N ILE A 72 -5.81 -5.00 12.11
CA ILE A 72 -5.94 -3.53 12.21
C ILE A 72 -4.63 -2.88 11.72
N MET A 73 -3.48 -3.38 12.16
CA MET A 73 -2.16 -2.93 11.70
C MET A 73 -2.00 -3.07 10.18
N ALA A 74 -2.37 -4.22 9.60
CA ALA A 74 -2.28 -4.47 8.17
C ALA A 74 -3.18 -3.53 7.34
N ALA A 75 -4.42 -3.31 7.80
CA ALA A 75 -5.35 -2.38 7.18
C ALA A 75 -4.85 -0.92 7.27
N PHE A 76 -4.26 -0.55 8.41
CA PHE A 76 -3.66 0.77 8.60
C PHE A 76 -2.48 1.00 7.65
N PHE A 77 -1.54 0.06 7.54
CA PHE A 77 -0.44 0.18 6.57
C PHE A 77 -0.94 0.28 5.13
N SER A 78 -1.94 -0.53 4.75
CA SER A 78 -2.57 -0.44 3.43
C SER A 78 -3.14 0.95 3.14
N LEU A 79 -3.76 1.57 4.14
CA LEU A 79 -4.26 2.95 4.04
C LEU A 79 -3.11 3.95 3.87
N VAL A 80 -2.03 3.82 4.64
CA VAL A 80 -0.86 4.71 4.54
C VAL A 80 -0.22 4.65 3.15
N PHE A 81 -0.01 3.44 2.60
CA PHE A 81 0.54 3.26 1.25
C PHE A 81 -0.37 3.89 0.19
N SER A 82 -1.66 3.56 0.19
CA SER A 82 -2.60 4.06 -0.82
C SER A 82 -2.81 5.58 -0.77
N VAL A 83 -2.81 6.19 0.42
CA VAL A 83 -2.87 7.66 0.59
C VAL A 83 -1.58 8.32 0.13
N GLY A 84 -0.43 7.73 0.47
CA GLY A 84 0.88 8.20 0.02
C GLY A 84 0.97 8.24 -1.51
N ASP A 85 0.60 7.14 -2.15
CA ASP A 85 0.57 7.00 -3.60
C ASP A 85 -0.40 7.97 -4.27
N TRP A 86 -1.57 8.20 -3.67
CA TRP A 86 -2.50 9.22 -4.14
C TRP A 86 -1.87 10.61 -4.11
N GLY A 87 -1.17 10.95 -3.03
CA GLY A 87 -0.43 12.20 -2.90
C GLY A 87 0.61 12.40 -3.99
N VAL A 88 1.40 11.36 -4.29
CA VAL A 88 2.42 11.37 -5.35
C VAL A 88 1.76 11.52 -6.73
N THR A 89 0.81 10.65 -7.07
CA THR A 89 0.14 10.66 -8.37
C THR A 89 -0.62 11.96 -8.65
N ARG A 90 -1.22 12.57 -7.62
CA ARG A 90 -1.88 13.87 -7.73
C ARG A 90 -0.89 14.99 -8.07
N ARG A 91 0.28 15.04 -7.43
CA ARG A 91 1.32 16.05 -7.71
C ARG A 91 1.91 15.88 -9.12
N SER A 92 2.04 14.64 -9.59
CA SER A 92 2.54 14.33 -10.93
C SER A 92 1.49 14.52 -12.04
N GLY A 93 0.31 15.06 -11.74
CA GLY A 93 -0.75 15.34 -12.73
C GLY A 93 -1.45 14.10 -13.28
N ARG A 94 -1.24 12.91 -12.69
CA ARG A 94 -1.77 11.64 -13.18
C ARG A 94 -3.16 11.37 -12.63
N ARG A 95 -4.17 11.90 -13.34
CA ARG A 95 -5.58 11.85 -12.91
C ARG A 95 -6.14 10.43 -12.74
N ILE A 96 -5.81 9.51 -13.65
CA ILE A 96 -6.35 8.13 -13.62
C ILE A 96 -5.80 7.32 -12.45
N PRO A 97 -4.47 7.10 -12.31
CA PRO A 97 -3.94 6.35 -11.18
C PRO A 97 -4.22 7.05 -9.86
N GLY A 98 -4.26 8.38 -9.81
CA GLY A 98 -4.66 9.10 -8.60
C GLY A 98 -6.09 8.76 -8.14
N ARG A 99 -7.06 8.59 -9.05
CA ARG A 99 -8.41 8.15 -8.67
C ARG A 99 -8.41 6.70 -8.14
N VAL A 100 -7.59 5.83 -8.72
CA VAL A 100 -7.45 4.44 -8.27
C VAL A 100 -6.84 4.39 -6.86
N CYS A 101 -5.78 5.14 -6.59
CA CYS A 101 -5.18 5.24 -5.25
C CYS A 101 -6.15 5.82 -4.23
N LEU A 102 -6.96 6.82 -4.61
CA LEU A 102 -8.00 7.37 -3.75
C LEU A 102 -9.07 6.33 -3.42
N ALA A 103 -9.56 5.58 -4.42
CA ALA A 103 -10.51 4.50 -4.19
C ALA A 103 -9.92 3.41 -3.28
N ALA A 104 -8.66 3.04 -3.49
CA ALA A 104 -7.94 2.11 -2.62
C ALA A 104 -7.79 2.64 -1.17
N SER A 105 -7.59 3.95 -1.01
CA SER A 105 -7.56 4.58 0.33
C SER A 105 -8.91 4.45 1.03
N VAL A 106 -10.02 4.69 0.30
CA VAL A 106 -11.37 4.55 0.85
C VAL A 106 -11.66 3.10 1.26
N VAL A 107 -11.32 2.13 0.41
CA VAL A 107 -11.51 0.69 0.72
C VAL A 107 -10.68 0.29 1.94
N SER A 108 -9.41 0.73 2.02
CA SER A 108 -8.55 0.46 3.17
C SER A 108 -9.08 1.09 4.47
N ALA A 109 -9.62 2.30 4.39
CA ALA A 109 -10.24 2.97 5.53
C ALA A 109 -11.51 2.24 6.01
N LEU A 110 -12.37 1.79 5.09
CA LEU A 110 -13.55 1.00 5.43
C LEU A 110 -13.17 -0.35 6.07
N ALA A 111 -12.16 -1.02 5.53
CA ALA A 111 -11.64 -2.26 6.10
C ALA A 111 -11.08 -2.04 7.52
N LEU A 112 -10.36 -0.95 7.74
CA LEU A 112 -9.84 -0.56 9.05
C LEU A 112 -10.97 -0.30 10.05
N ILE A 113 -11.98 0.49 9.67
CA ILE A 113 -13.14 0.78 10.52
C ILE A 113 -13.87 -0.51 10.88
N ALA A 114 -14.08 -1.40 9.91
CA ALA A 114 -14.71 -2.69 10.16
C ALA A 114 -13.89 -3.56 11.12
N ALA A 115 -12.57 -3.65 10.94
CA ALA A 115 -11.69 -4.42 11.83
C ALA A 115 -11.71 -3.88 13.27
N VAL A 116 -11.62 -2.55 13.43
CA VAL A 116 -11.70 -1.89 14.75
C VAL A 116 -13.07 -2.11 15.39
N ALA A 117 -14.16 -2.00 14.62
CA ALA A 117 -15.51 -2.23 15.13
C ALA A 117 -15.70 -3.67 15.63
N ILE A 118 -15.16 -4.66 14.91
CA ILE A 118 -15.17 -6.06 15.36
C ILE A 118 -14.35 -6.20 16.65
N TYR A 119 -13.18 -5.55 16.75
CA TYR A 119 -12.30 -5.62 17.92
C TYR A 119 -12.95 -5.05 19.16
N CYS A 120 -13.64 -3.92 19.05
CA CYS A 120 -14.35 -3.32 20.18
C CYS A 120 -15.61 -4.08 20.60
N ALA A 121 -16.13 -4.98 19.76
CA ALA A 121 -17.33 -5.76 20.05
C ALA A 121 -17.03 -7.17 20.60
N ALA A 122 -15.79 -7.64 20.47
CA ALA A 122 -15.31 -8.93 20.97
C ALA A 122 -14.84 -8.82 22.43
#